data_AF-A0A537QAK4-F1
#
_entry.id   AF-A0A537QAK4-F1
#
_cell.length_a   1.000
_cell.length_b   1.000
_cell.length_c   1.000
_cell.angle_alpha   90.00
_cell.angle_beta   90.00
_cell.angle_gamma   90.00
#
_symmetry.space_group_name_H-M   'P 1'
#
loop_
_entity.id
_entity.type
_entity.pdbx_description
1 polymer ?
#
loop_
_entity_poly.entity_id
_entity_poly.type
_entity_poly.pdbx_seq_one_letter_code
_entity_poly.pdbx_strand_id
1 'polypeptide(L)'
;MDQMGVAPNCLSGIRVLDLSQFEAGPSCTEALAWLGAEVVKVENPKGGEPGRILGSGPKPDADAYYFMIYNANKKSVTVNLKSERGLALVKEMAQKADVFVENFAPGAIERLGLGWEDLHALNPRLVYAQVKGFGQGSPYENNLAFDMIAQACGGTMAITGERDGRPCKPGGPNDYVYLFTSHANPEHWRRLLKVLGREDLLEDPRFATRDARGRHEAEIDQMITEWTRRHDKHEAMRLVGAAGVPAGAVLDTGDLLAEPSFVERGIIQTMQHTNGELRMPTFPVRFDGAP
;
A
#
# COMPACT_ATOMS: atom_id res chain seq x y z
N MET A 1 -9.04 -11.74 31.24
CA MET A 1 -9.24 -12.13 29.82
C MET A 1 -10.24 -11.19 29.17
N ASP A 2 -10.10 -9.87 29.34
CA ASP A 2 -11.13 -8.93 28.87
C ASP A 2 -10.54 -7.55 28.50
N GLN A 3 -9.45 -7.57 27.74
CA GLN A 3 -8.91 -6.39 27.05
C GLN A 3 -8.40 -6.82 25.67
N MET A 4 -9.29 -7.38 24.85
CA MET A 4 -9.12 -7.17 23.40
C MET A 4 -9.65 -5.77 23.17
N GLY A 5 -8.76 -4.83 22.87
CA GLY A 5 -9.13 -3.47 22.52
C GLY A 5 -10.24 -3.52 21.48
N VAL A 6 -11.41 -3.00 21.84
CA VAL A 6 -12.52 -2.88 20.89
C VAL A 6 -12.02 -1.89 19.86
N ALA A 7 -11.78 -2.35 18.62
CA ALA A 7 -11.57 -1.46 17.49
C ALA A 7 -12.64 -0.37 17.58
N PRO A 8 -12.29 0.93 17.48
CA PRO A 8 -13.26 1.96 17.73
C PRO A 8 -14.43 1.78 16.78
N ASN A 9 -15.60 1.53 17.36
CA ASN A 9 -16.87 1.48 16.65
C ASN A 9 -17.31 2.92 16.26
N CYS A 10 -16.36 3.74 15.81
CA CYS A 10 -16.54 5.14 15.46
C CYS A 10 -17.55 5.33 14.33
N LEU A 11 -17.70 4.32 13.47
CA LEU A 11 -18.67 4.30 12.38
C LEU A 11 -19.81 3.31 12.64
N SER A 12 -20.07 2.95 13.90
CA SER A 12 -21.22 2.11 14.23
C SER A 12 -22.52 2.73 13.74
N GLY A 13 -23.33 1.92 13.05
CA GLY A 13 -24.59 2.37 12.46
C GLY A 13 -24.44 3.00 11.07
N ILE A 14 -23.22 3.25 10.59
CA ILE A 14 -22.98 3.74 9.23
C ILE A 14 -23.04 2.58 8.25
N ARG A 15 -23.80 2.74 7.15
CA ARG A 15 -23.89 1.79 6.04
C ARG A 15 -23.15 2.29 4.82
N VAL A 16 -22.23 1.47 4.33
CA VAL A 16 -21.43 1.76 3.13
C VAL A 16 -21.82 0.79 2.02
N LEU A 17 -22.17 1.33 0.86
CA LEU A 17 -22.39 0.57 -0.36
C LEU A 17 -21.14 0.67 -1.23
N ASP A 18 -20.42 -0.45 -1.38
CA ASP A 18 -19.12 -0.54 -2.04
C ASP A 18 -19.26 -1.18 -3.43
N LEU A 19 -19.18 -0.36 -4.49
CA LEU A 19 -19.13 -0.82 -5.89
C LEU A 19 -17.70 -0.86 -6.43
N SER A 20 -16.69 -0.68 -5.58
CA SER A 20 -15.32 -0.57 -6.03
C SER A 20 -14.65 -1.92 -6.29
N GLN A 21 -13.64 -1.88 -7.15
CA GLN A 21 -12.85 -3.02 -7.62
C GLN A 21 -11.36 -2.75 -7.45
N PHE A 22 -10.56 -3.80 -7.45
CA PHE A 22 -9.10 -3.76 -7.25
C PHE A 22 -8.72 -3.17 -5.88
N GLU A 23 -7.93 -2.09 -5.85
CA GLU A 23 -7.22 -1.69 -4.62
C GLU A 23 -7.75 -0.40 -4.01
N ALA A 24 -7.74 0.69 -4.77
CA ALA A 24 -7.90 2.03 -4.21
C ALA A 24 -9.26 2.25 -3.53
N GLY A 25 -10.34 1.74 -4.14
CA GLY A 25 -11.66 1.77 -3.52
C GLY A 25 -11.79 0.73 -2.40
N PRO A 26 -11.45 -0.56 -2.64
CA PRO A 26 -11.62 -1.58 -1.62
C PRO A 26 -10.80 -1.35 -0.35
N SER A 27 -9.57 -0.85 -0.43
CA SER A 27 -8.76 -0.45 0.74
C SER A 27 -9.43 0.66 1.57
N CYS A 28 -10.06 1.65 0.91
CA CYS A 28 -10.83 2.69 1.58
C CYS A 28 -12.03 2.10 2.33
N THR A 29 -12.83 1.27 1.67
CA THR A 29 -14.03 0.69 2.29
C THR A 29 -13.71 -0.37 3.33
N GLU A 30 -12.56 -1.05 3.23
CA GLU A 30 -12.06 -1.94 4.28
C GLU A 30 -11.68 -1.17 5.54
N ALA A 31 -11.01 -0.02 5.41
CA ALA A 31 -10.74 0.84 6.55
C ALA A 31 -12.04 1.30 7.23
N LEU A 32 -13.09 1.62 6.46
CA LEU A 32 -14.40 1.94 7.04
C LEU A 32 -15.02 0.74 7.79
N ALA A 33 -14.86 -0.48 7.26
CA ALA A 33 -15.33 -1.69 7.93
C ALA A 33 -14.58 -1.94 9.26
N TRP A 34 -13.25 -1.74 9.27
CA TRP A 34 -12.45 -1.85 10.50
C TRP A 34 -12.82 -0.79 11.55
N LEU A 35 -13.31 0.38 11.13
CA LEU A 35 -13.85 1.42 12.01
C LEU A 35 -15.31 1.18 12.44
N GLY A 36 -15.88 0.02 12.11
CA GLY A 36 -17.20 -0.42 12.58
C GLY A 36 -18.37 -0.13 11.64
N ALA A 37 -18.13 0.34 10.41
CA ALA A 37 -19.19 0.53 9.43
C ALA A 37 -19.70 -0.83 8.88
N GLU A 38 -20.99 -0.90 8.56
CA GLU A 38 -21.56 -2.01 7.80
C GLU A 38 -21.27 -1.80 6.31
N VAL A 39 -20.26 -2.50 5.79
CA VAL A 39 -19.85 -2.37 4.38
C VAL A 39 -20.40 -3.54 3.57
N VAL A 40 -21.16 -3.22 2.52
CA VAL A 40 -21.73 -4.20 1.58
C VAL A 40 -21.11 -4.00 0.20
N LYS A 41 -20.30 -4.97 -0.23
CA LYS A 41 -19.70 -5.02 -1.56
C LYS A 41 -20.69 -5.55 -2.58
N VAL A 42 -20.91 -4.80 -3.66
CA VAL A 42 -21.76 -5.18 -4.78
C VAL A 42 -20.90 -5.71 -5.91
N GLU A 43 -21.11 -6.97 -6.27
CA GLU A 43 -20.24 -7.67 -7.22
C GLU A 43 -21.04 -8.25 -8.39
N ASN A 44 -20.38 -8.51 -9.53
CA ASN A 44 -21.08 -9.16 -10.63
C ASN A 44 -21.29 -10.66 -10.35
N PRO A 45 -22.42 -11.26 -10.77
CA PRO A 45 -22.76 -12.64 -10.45
C PRO A 45 -21.96 -13.71 -11.22
N LYS A 46 -21.13 -13.32 -12.20
CA LYS A 46 -20.39 -14.28 -13.03
C LYS A 46 -19.05 -14.69 -12.42
N GLY A 47 -18.44 -13.83 -11.61
CA GLY A 47 -17.15 -14.13 -10.99
C GLY A 47 -16.79 -13.21 -9.82
N GLY A 48 -17.72 -12.38 -9.35
CA GLY A 48 -17.42 -11.36 -8.36
C GLY A 48 -16.46 -10.29 -8.90
N GLU A 49 -15.84 -9.51 -8.03
CA GLU A 49 -14.86 -8.53 -8.48
C GLU A 49 -13.61 -9.19 -9.09
N PRO A 50 -12.92 -8.54 -10.06
CA PRO A 50 -11.73 -9.12 -10.71
C PRO A 50 -10.59 -9.48 -9.74
N GLY A 51 -10.47 -8.78 -8.61
CA GLY A 51 -9.46 -9.06 -7.59
C GLY A 51 -9.50 -10.49 -7.03
N ARG A 52 -10.65 -11.18 -7.10
CA ARG A 52 -10.85 -12.55 -6.59
C ARG A 52 -9.99 -13.61 -7.26
N ILE A 53 -9.44 -13.34 -8.44
CA ILE A 53 -8.67 -14.32 -9.23
C ILE A 53 -7.23 -13.89 -9.53
N LEU A 54 -6.80 -12.73 -9.01
CA LEU A 54 -5.51 -12.14 -9.35
C LEU A 54 -4.34 -12.99 -8.83
N GLY A 55 -3.40 -13.35 -9.71
CA GLY A 55 -2.22 -14.15 -9.38
C GLY A 55 -2.46 -15.66 -9.22
N SER A 56 -3.67 -16.08 -8.84
CA SER A 56 -4.02 -17.50 -8.64
C SER A 56 -4.87 -18.12 -9.76
N GLY A 57 -5.44 -17.31 -10.65
CA GLY A 57 -6.46 -17.75 -11.61
C GLY A 57 -7.81 -18.08 -10.94
N PRO A 58 -8.84 -18.41 -11.73
CA PRO A 58 -10.16 -18.75 -11.20
C PRO A 58 -10.12 -20.06 -10.43
N LYS A 59 -10.56 -20.04 -9.17
CA LYS A 59 -10.73 -21.22 -8.32
C LYS A 59 -12.17 -21.25 -7.79
N PRO A 60 -12.92 -22.35 -7.94
CA PRO A 60 -14.34 -22.40 -7.55
C PRO A 60 -14.59 -22.09 -6.08
N ASP A 61 -13.69 -22.54 -5.20
CA ASP A 61 -13.88 -22.49 -3.74
C ASP A 61 -12.79 -21.69 -3.03
N ALA A 62 -12.09 -20.79 -3.74
CA ALA A 62 -11.01 -20.03 -3.15
C ALA A 62 -10.85 -18.64 -3.75
N ASP A 63 -10.71 -17.65 -2.87
CA ASP A 63 -10.36 -16.29 -3.25
C ASP A 63 -8.83 -16.09 -3.38
N ALA A 64 -8.41 -15.25 -4.31
CA ALA A 64 -7.02 -14.82 -4.41
C ALA A 64 -6.61 -14.02 -3.16
N TYR A 65 -5.33 -14.14 -2.78
CA TYR A 65 -4.76 -13.37 -1.67
C TYR A 65 -5.00 -11.87 -1.81
N TYR A 66 -4.90 -11.36 -3.04
CA TYR A 66 -5.19 -9.97 -3.37
C TYR A 66 -6.59 -9.51 -2.93
N PHE A 67 -7.63 -10.32 -3.18
CA PHE A 67 -8.97 -9.98 -2.74
C PHE A 67 -9.10 -10.01 -1.23
N MET A 68 -8.53 -11.05 -0.61
CA MET A 68 -8.66 -11.28 0.83
C MET A 68 -8.09 -10.12 1.66
N ILE A 69 -6.98 -9.52 1.23
CA ILE A 69 -6.31 -8.44 1.98
C ILE A 69 -6.93 -7.05 1.82
N TYR A 70 -7.92 -6.88 0.94
CA TYR A 70 -8.57 -5.58 0.67
C TYR A 70 -10.08 -5.60 0.94
N ASN A 71 -10.61 -6.71 1.44
CA ASN A 71 -12.05 -6.90 1.62
C ASN A 71 -12.40 -7.56 2.96
N ALA A 72 -11.49 -7.53 3.94
CA ALA A 72 -11.78 -8.01 5.28
C ALA A 72 -12.96 -7.24 5.88
N ASN A 73 -13.77 -7.92 6.70
CA ASN A 73 -14.94 -7.38 7.41
C ASN A 73 -16.11 -6.89 6.54
N LYS A 74 -16.06 -7.09 5.21
CA LYS A 74 -17.15 -6.71 4.31
C LYS A 74 -18.17 -7.84 4.16
N LYS A 75 -19.44 -7.46 3.95
CA LYS A 75 -20.47 -8.33 3.39
C LYS A 75 -20.40 -8.28 1.87
N SER A 76 -20.87 -9.32 1.19
CA SER A 76 -20.92 -9.39 -0.28
C SER A 76 -22.33 -9.70 -0.77
N VAL A 77 -22.73 -9.07 -1.86
CA VAL A 77 -23.94 -9.39 -2.63
C VAL A 77 -23.62 -9.36 -4.12
N THR A 78 -24.16 -10.32 -4.87
CA THR A 78 -24.02 -10.33 -6.33
C THR A 78 -25.23 -9.67 -6.99
N VAL A 79 -24.99 -8.70 -7.87
CA VAL A 79 -26.02 -7.96 -8.60
C VAL A 79 -25.61 -7.77 -10.06
N ASN A 80 -26.50 -8.10 -10.99
CA ASN A 80 -26.30 -7.81 -12.40
C ASN A 80 -26.71 -6.37 -12.72
N LEU A 81 -25.75 -5.44 -12.73
CA LEU A 81 -25.96 -4.02 -13.04
C LEU A 81 -26.41 -3.75 -14.50
N LYS A 82 -26.40 -4.75 -15.38
CA LYS A 82 -26.95 -4.63 -16.74
C LYS A 82 -28.45 -4.93 -16.81
N SER A 83 -29.06 -5.31 -15.69
CA SER A 83 -30.50 -5.61 -15.62
C SER A 83 -31.25 -4.49 -14.92
N GLU A 84 -32.47 -4.21 -15.38
CA GLU A 84 -33.36 -3.22 -14.74
C GLU A 84 -33.58 -3.55 -13.26
N ARG A 85 -33.86 -4.82 -12.95
CA ARG A 85 -34.00 -5.30 -11.57
C ARG A 85 -32.73 -5.08 -10.73
N GLY A 86 -31.55 -5.32 -11.31
CA GLY A 86 -30.29 -5.13 -10.62
C GLY A 86 -30.03 -3.65 -10.30
N LEU A 87 -30.27 -2.76 -11.25
CA LEU A 87 -30.17 -1.32 -11.02
C LEU A 87 -31.18 -0.83 -9.98
N ALA A 88 -32.42 -1.32 -10.04
CA ALA A 88 -33.44 -0.99 -9.06
C ALA A 88 -33.03 -1.44 -7.64
N LEU A 89 -32.46 -2.64 -7.50
CA LEU A 89 -31.96 -3.14 -6.23
C LEU A 89 -30.83 -2.27 -5.66
N VAL A 90 -29.84 -1.90 -6.48
CA VAL A 90 -28.74 -1.01 -6.02
C VAL A 90 -29.26 0.36 -5.62
N LYS A 91 -30.23 0.92 -6.36
CA LYS A 91 -30.88 2.18 -5.99
C LYS A 91 -31.62 2.09 -4.65
N GLU A 92 -32.33 0.99 -4.40
CA GLU A 92 -32.98 0.74 -3.11
C GLU A 92 -31.95 0.61 -1.96
N MET A 93 -30.81 -0.03 -2.22
CA MET A 93 -29.72 -0.11 -1.25
C MET A 93 -29.11 1.28 -1.00
N ALA A 94 -28.89 2.08 -2.04
CA ALA A 94 -28.34 3.44 -1.94
C ALA A 94 -29.26 4.41 -1.18
N GLN A 95 -30.58 4.24 -1.25
CA GLN A 95 -31.54 4.98 -0.41
C GLN A 95 -31.34 4.76 1.09
N LYS A 96 -30.80 3.59 1.48
CA LYS A 96 -30.61 3.16 2.87
C LYS A 96 -29.15 3.27 3.32
N ALA A 97 -28.25 3.64 2.42
CA ALA A 97 -26.83 3.80 2.68
C ALA A 97 -26.52 5.24 3.12
N ASP A 98 -25.47 5.37 3.94
CA ASP A 98 -24.91 6.65 4.34
C ASP A 98 -23.75 7.05 3.41
N VAL A 99 -23.00 6.07 2.90
CA VAL A 99 -21.87 6.26 2.00
C VAL A 99 -22.00 5.35 0.78
N PHE A 100 -21.72 5.89 -0.40
CA PHE A 100 -21.60 5.15 -1.65
C PHE A 100 -20.20 5.34 -2.22
N VAL A 101 -19.51 4.24 -2.55
CA VAL A 101 -18.13 4.27 -3.05
C VAL A 101 -18.03 3.56 -4.38
N GLU A 102 -17.42 4.20 -5.38
CA GLU A 102 -17.13 3.57 -6.67
C GLU A 102 -15.81 4.04 -7.29
N ASN A 103 -15.23 3.18 -8.13
CA ASN A 103 -14.02 3.47 -8.88
C ASN A 103 -14.03 2.92 -10.31
N PHE A 104 -15.20 2.86 -10.95
CA PHE A 104 -15.32 2.43 -12.33
C PHE A 104 -14.65 3.43 -13.29
N ALA A 105 -14.40 2.95 -14.51
CA ALA A 105 -13.88 3.78 -15.60
C ALA A 105 -14.72 5.06 -15.78
N PRO A 106 -14.10 6.18 -16.24
CA PRO A 106 -14.81 7.44 -16.47
C PRO A 106 -16.11 7.28 -17.27
N GLY A 107 -17.19 7.88 -16.79
CA GLY A 107 -18.52 7.83 -17.41
C GLY A 107 -19.26 6.49 -17.26
N ALA A 108 -18.65 5.44 -16.70
CA ALA A 108 -19.28 4.12 -16.64
C ALA A 108 -20.43 4.06 -15.63
N ILE A 109 -20.26 4.67 -14.46
CA ILE A 109 -21.30 4.66 -13.41
C ILE A 109 -22.47 5.59 -13.79
N GLU A 110 -22.18 6.69 -14.48
CA GLU A 110 -23.18 7.64 -14.98
C GLU A 110 -24.06 6.99 -16.06
N ARG A 111 -23.48 6.18 -16.97
CA ARG A 111 -24.26 5.40 -17.95
C ARG A 111 -25.18 4.37 -17.32
N LEU A 112 -24.93 3.96 -16.08
CA LEU A 112 -25.80 3.06 -15.32
C LEU A 112 -26.91 3.81 -14.56
N GLY A 113 -26.92 5.15 -14.60
CA GLY A 113 -27.85 5.98 -13.83
C GLY A 113 -27.62 5.86 -12.33
N LEU A 114 -26.35 5.68 -11.94
CA LEU A 114 -25.88 5.57 -10.55
C LEU A 114 -24.84 6.66 -10.23
N GLY A 115 -24.78 7.72 -11.05
CA GLY A 115 -23.86 8.84 -10.82
C GLY A 115 -24.30 9.74 -9.66
N TRP A 116 -23.49 10.75 -9.35
CA TRP A 116 -23.77 11.71 -8.28
C TRP A 116 -25.16 12.33 -8.39
N GLU A 117 -25.51 12.91 -9.55
CA GLU A 117 -26.79 13.58 -9.75
C GLU A 117 -27.98 12.63 -9.53
N ASP A 118 -27.88 11.38 -10.01
CA ASP A 118 -28.93 10.38 -9.85
C ASP A 118 -29.13 9.97 -8.38
N LEU A 119 -28.03 9.67 -7.68
CA LEU A 119 -28.09 9.16 -6.31
C LEU A 119 -28.31 10.27 -5.28
N HIS A 120 -27.82 11.48 -5.52
CA HIS A 120 -28.07 12.63 -4.66
C HIS A 120 -29.55 13.04 -4.72
N ALA A 121 -30.17 13.02 -5.91
CA ALA A 121 -31.61 13.24 -6.04
C ALA A 121 -32.42 12.16 -5.29
N LEU A 122 -31.93 10.92 -5.28
CA LEU A 122 -32.56 9.79 -4.62
C LEU A 122 -32.40 9.81 -3.08
N ASN A 123 -31.23 10.21 -2.61
CA ASN A 123 -30.85 10.30 -1.20
C ASN A 123 -29.95 11.52 -0.96
N PRO A 124 -30.54 12.69 -0.61
CA PRO A 124 -29.78 13.93 -0.41
C PRO A 124 -28.79 13.90 0.77
N ARG A 125 -28.86 12.88 1.64
CA ARG A 125 -27.94 12.68 2.76
C ARG A 125 -26.73 11.82 2.41
N LEU A 126 -26.74 11.18 1.25
CA LEU A 126 -25.69 10.25 0.83
C LEU A 126 -24.36 10.96 0.63
N VAL A 127 -23.31 10.44 1.25
CA VAL A 127 -21.93 10.80 0.90
C VAL A 127 -21.50 9.95 -0.29
N TYR A 128 -21.24 10.59 -1.43
CA TYR A 128 -20.79 9.90 -2.63
C TYR A 128 -19.29 10.10 -2.81
N ALA A 129 -18.54 8.99 -2.77
CA ALA A 129 -17.10 8.98 -2.94
C ALA A 129 -16.74 8.30 -4.26
N GLN A 130 -16.01 9.02 -5.10
CA GLN A 130 -15.57 8.56 -6.40
C GLN A 130 -14.04 8.59 -6.48
N VAL A 131 -13.45 7.48 -6.88
CA VAL A 131 -12.03 7.38 -7.19
C VAL A 131 -11.86 7.24 -8.71
N LYS A 132 -10.95 8.03 -9.28
CA LYS A 132 -10.58 8.02 -10.70
C LYS A 132 -9.07 8.17 -10.83
N GLY A 133 -8.52 7.76 -11.97
CA GLY A 133 -7.09 7.86 -12.25
C GLY A 133 -6.59 9.30 -12.33
N PHE A 134 -7.39 10.17 -12.92
CA PHE A 134 -7.10 11.59 -13.08
C PHE A 134 -8.34 12.40 -12.65
N GLY A 135 -8.12 13.54 -12.01
CA GLY A 135 -9.20 14.41 -11.52
C GLY A 135 -9.95 15.12 -12.65
N GLN A 136 -11.17 15.56 -12.34
CA GLN A 136 -12.01 16.36 -13.24
C GLN A 136 -11.28 17.63 -13.71
N GLY A 137 -11.40 17.96 -14.99
CA GLY A 137 -10.71 19.09 -15.62
C GLY A 137 -9.27 18.81 -16.04
N SER A 138 -8.74 17.62 -15.74
CA SER A 138 -7.46 17.16 -16.29
C SER A 138 -7.59 16.90 -17.79
N PRO A 139 -6.55 17.19 -18.61
CA PRO A 139 -6.51 16.73 -20.00
C PRO A 139 -6.54 15.20 -20.13
N TYR A 140 -6.33 14.47 -19.03
CA TYR A 140 -6.35 13.01 -18.96
C TYR A 140 -7.54 12.46 -18.17
N GLU A 141 -8.55 13.27 -17.84
CA GLU A 141 -9.70 12.88 -16.99
C GLU A 141 -10.43 11.62 -17.49
N ASN A 142 -10.41 11.37 -18.80
CA ASN A 142 -11.08 10.23 -19.44
C ASN A 142 -10.16 8.99 -19.61
N ASN A 143 -8.90 9.06 -19.18
CA ASN A 143 -7.96 7.96 -19.31
C ASN A 143 -8.16 6.91 -18.21
N LEU A 144 -7.90 5.65 -18.56
CA LEU A 144 -7.80 4.56 -17.58
C LEU A 144 -6.47 4.65 -16.85
N ALA A 145 -6.47 4.31 -15.56
CA ALA A 145 -5.26 4.24 -14.76
C ALA A 145 -5.30 3.03 -13.84
N PHE A 146 -4.17 2.31 -13.81
CA PHE A 146 -3.75 1.48 -12.69
C PHE A 146 -2.60 2.19 -11.96
N ASP A 147 -2.21 1.66 -10.81
CA ASP A 147 -1.18 2.23 -9.94
C ASP A 147 0.08 2.71 -10.69
N MET A 148 0.62 1.88 -11.59
CA MET A 148 1.82 2.23 -12.36
C MET A 148 1.64 3.48 -13.24
N ILE A 149 0.44 3.72 -13.77
CA ILE A 149 0.13 4.94 -14.54
C ILE A 149 0.11 6.15 -13.61
N ALA A 150 -0.48 6.02 -12.42
CA ALA A 150 -0.50 7.09 -11.43
C ALA A 150 0.92 7.41 -10.93
N GLN A 151 1.77 6.41 -10.68
CA GLN A 151 3.17 6.62 -10.32
C GLN A 151 3.98 7.29 -11.44
N ALA A 152 3.75 6.93 -12.70
CA ALA A 152 4.41 7.54 -13.86
C ALA A 152 4.03 9.02 -14.00
N CYS A 153 2.73 9.30 -14.03
CA CYS A 153 2.20 10.65 -14.22
C CYS A 153 2.36 11.54 -12.97
N GLY A 154 2.42 10.95 -11.78
CA GLY A 154 2.67 11.63 -10.50
C GLY A 154 4.13 11.99 -10.24
N GLY A 155 5.04 11.57 -11.14
CA GLY A 155 6.47 11.89 -11.06
C GLY A 155 7.28 10.95 -10.17
N THR A 156 6.66 10.02 -9.44
CA THR A 156 7.35 9.05 -8.57
C THR A 156 8.37 8.24 -9.36
N MET A 157 8.00 7.70 -10.52
CA MET A 157 8.93 6.93 -11.37
C MET A 157 10.09 7.76 -11.90
N ALA A 158 9.92 9.07 -12.10
CA ALA A 158 10.98 9.94 -12.62
C ALA A 158 12.10 10.17 -11.59
N ILE A 159 11.81 9.98 -10.31
CA ILE A 159 12.75 10.22 -9.19
C ILE A 159 13.10 8.94 -8.42
N THR A 160 12.53 7.80 -8.80
CA THR A 160 12.69 6.52 -8.09
C THR A 160 13.54 5.56 -8.93
N GLY A 161 14.61 5.05 -8.32
CA GLY A 161 15.54 4.10 -8.92
C GLY A 161 17.00 4.48 -8.64
N GLU A 162 17.87 3.48 -8.62
CA GLU A 162 19.32 3.69 -8.66
C GLU A 162 19.79 3.40 -10.10
N ARG A 163 20.77 4.15 -10.59
CA ARG A 163 21.32 3.89 -11.94
C ARG A 163 21.92 2.48 -12.03
N ASP A 164 22.53 1.98 -10.93
CA ASP A 164 23.29 0.72 -10.92
C ASP A 164 23.17 -0.18 -9.66
N GLY A 165 22.43 0.17 -8.59
CA GLY A 165 22.12 -0.71 -7.43
C GLY A 165 23.31 -1.16 -6.55
N ARG A 166 23.22 -1.10 -5.20
CA ARG A 166 24.30 -1.57 -4.29
C ARG A 166 24.03 -2.95 -3.61
N PRO A 167 24.53 -4.08 -4.15
CA PRO A 167 24.17 -5.42 -3.64
C PRO A 167 24.84 -5.80 -2.30
N CYS A 168 24.16 -6.61 -1.51
CA CYS A 168 24.60 -7.29 -0.27
C CYS A 168 24.72 -8.80 -0.51
N LYS A 169 25.34 -9.53 0.42
CA LYS A 169 25.29 -11.00 0.41
C LYS A 169 23.90 -11.50 0.85
N PRO A 170 23.44 -12.68 0.41
CA PRO A 170 24.08 -13.60 -0.56
C PRO A 170 23.93 -13.22 -2.05
N GLY A 171 23.19 -12.17 -2.39
CA GLY A 171 23.03 -11.71 -3.78
C GLY A 171 21.72 -12.14 -4.44
N GLY A 172 20.67 -12.29 -3.65
CA GLY A 172 19.29 -12.48 -4.07
C GLY A 172 18.66 -11.20 -4.64
N PRO A 173 17.44 -11.31 -5.21
CA PRO A 173 16.78 -10.24 -5.96
C PRO A 173 16.51 -8.96 -5.14
N ASN A 174 16.54 -9.05 -3.80
CA ASN A 174 16.28 -7.95 -2.87
C ASN A 174 17.37 -7.76 -1.80
N ASP A 175 18.57 -8.32 -2.00
CA ASP A 175 19.69 -8.17 -1.06
C ASP A 175 20.40 -6.82 -1.26
N TYR A 176 19.76 -5.74 -0.83
CA TYR A 176 20.31 -4.38 -0.91
C TYR A 176 20.16 -3.67 0.44
N VAL A 177 21.02 -2.68 0.67
CA VAL A 177 20.90 -1.77 1.81
C VAL A 177 20.92 -0.33 1.29
N TYR A 178 19.89 0.43 1.65
CA TYR A 178 19.83 1.86 1.38
C TYR A 178 20.61 2.61 2.46
N LEU A 179 21.57 3.44 2.04
CA LEU A 179 22.39 4.26 2.94
C LEU A 179 22.14 5.73 2.65
N PHE A 180 21.85 6.52 3.68
CA PHE A 180 21.59 7.96 3.54
C PHE A 180 22.51 8.80 4.42
N THR A 181 23.35 9.61 3.79
CA THR A 181 24.19 10.61 4.49
C THR A 181 23.61 12.02 4.25
N SER A 182 22.80 12.49 5.20
CA SER A 182 22.14 13.80 5.10
C SER A 182 23.11 14.99 5.14
N HIS A 183 22.88 16.01 4.31
CA HIS A 183 23.54 17.32 4.41
C HIS A 183 23.27 18.03 5.74
N ALA A 184 22.13 17.75 6.38
CA ALA A 184 21.78 18.33 7.67
C ALA A 184 22.66 17.79 8.81
N ASN A 185 23.38 16.69 8.60
CA ASN A 185 24.34 16.16 9.56
C ASN A 185 25.62 15.69 8.85
N PRO A 186 26.62 16.57 8.71
CA PRO A 186 27.86 16.26 8.00
C PRO A 186 28.69 15.14 8.66
N GLU A 187 28.45 14.82 9.94
CA GLU A 187 29.14 13.74 10.65
C GLU A 187 28.79 12.34 10.11
N HIS A 188 27.68 12.20 9.39
CA HIS A 188 27.31 10.92 8.77
C HIS A 188 28.42 10.36 7.87
N TRP A 189 29.12 11.22 7.13
CA TRP A 189 30.21 10.80 6.25
C TRP A 189 31.39 10.22 7.04
N ARG A 190 31.84 10.94 8.08
CA ARG A 190 32.98 10.51 8.92
C ARG A 190 32.66 9.20 9.65
N ARG A 191 31.43 9.04 10.13
CA ARG A 191 30.94 7.81 10.78
C ARG A 191 30.88 6.64 9.80
N LEU A 192 30.38 6.88 8.59
CA LEU A 192 30.33 5.86 7.54
C LEU A 192 31.73 5.38 7.19
N LEU A 193 32.71 6.27 6.97
CA LEU A 193 34.10 5.88 6.71
C LEU A 193 34.68 4.97 7.80
N LYS A 194 34.39 5.25 9.08
CA LYS A 194 34.79 4.37 10.19
C LYS A 194 34.14 3.00 10.11
N VAL A 195 32.85 2.92 9.80
CA VAL A 195 32.16 1.62 9.60
C VAL A 195 32.79 0.83 8.45
N LEU A 196 33.16 1.53 7.37
CA LEU A 196 33.81 0.92 6.20
C LEU A 196 35.27 0.50 6.45
N GLY A 197 35.89 0.94 7.56
CA GLY A 197 37.32 0.76 7.81
C GLY A 197 38.21 1.62 6.90
N ARG A 198 37.70 2.79 6.49
CA ARG A 198 38.33 3.75 5.57
C ARG A 198 38.64 5.08 6.25
N GLU A 199 39.10 5.03 7.50
CA GLU A 199 39.53 6.22 8.23
C GLU A 199 40.69 6.97 7.57
N ASP A 200 41.43 6.31 6.67
CA ASP A 200 42.44 6.93 5.80
C ASP A 200 41.88 8.09 4.95
N LEU A 201 40.57 8.09 4.68
CA LEU A 201 39.89 9.11 3.87
C LEU A 201 39.28 10.27 4.66
N LEU A 202 39.39 10.29 6.00
CA LEU A 202 38.71 11.31 6.84
C LEU A 202 39.11 12.75 6.51
N GLU A 203 40.37 12.96 6.13
CA GLU A 203 40.96 14.26 5.81
C GLU A 203 41.32 14.38 4.32
N ASP A 204 40.88 13.44 3.47
CA ASP A 204 41.17 13.46 2.05
C ASP A 204 40.33 14.56 1.35
N PRO A 205 40.97 15.54 0.69
CA PRO A 205 40.26 16.66 0.04
C PRO A 205 39.32 16.21 -1.09
N ARG A 206 39.52 15.03 -1.68
CA ARG A 206 38.62 14.45 -2.70
C ARG A 206 37.23 14.16 -2.14
N PHE A 207 37.10 13.95 -0.83
CA PHE A 207 35.86 13.59 -0.17
C PHE A 207 35.38 14.60 0.89
N ALA A 208 36.07 15.72 1.04
CA ALA A 208 35.79 16.69 2.11
C ALA A 208 34.40 17.35 1.99
N THR A 209 33.96 17.69 0.77
CA THR A 209 32.67 18.36 0.53
C THR A 209 31.70 17.46 -0.21
N ARG A 210 30.41 17.81 -0.18
CA ARG A 210 29.38 17.09 -0.95
C ARG A 210 29.71 17.06 -2.44
N ASP A 211 30.07 18.20 -3.02
CA ASP A 211 30.36 18.27 -4.46
C ASP A 211 31.66 17.55 -4.81
N ALA A 212 32.64 17.51 -3.90
CA ALA A 212 33.82 16.66 -4.06
C ALA A 212 33.43 15.18 -4.05
N ARG A 213 32.59 14.73 -3.11
CA ARG A 213 32.06 13.37 -3.07
C ARG A 213 31.23 13.01 -4.30
N GLY A 214 30.37 13.91 -4.79
CA GLY A 214 29.60 13.68 -6.02
C GLY A 214 30.48 13.52 -7.26
N ARG A 215 31.63 14.20 -7.33
CA ARG A 215 32.60 14.00 -8.41
C ARG A 215 33.37 12.68 -8.33
N HIS A 216 33.35 12.01 -7.18
CA HIS A 216 34.03 10.73 -6.93
C HIS A 216 33.02 9.63 -6.55
N GLU A 217 31.76 9.77 -6.98
CA GLU A 217 30.65 8.87 -6.63
C GLU A 217 30.98 7.39 -6.91
N ALA A 218 31.58 7.09 -8.06
CA ALA A 218 31.96 5.72 -8.42
C ALA A 218 32.96 5.07 -7.44
N GLU A 219 33.93 5.85 -6.91
CA GLU A 219 34.90 5.35 -5.90
C GLU A 219 34.20 5.11 -4.56
N ILE A 220 33.23 5.97 -4.22
CA ILE A 220 32.38 5.84 -3.02
C ILE A 220 31.49 4.60 -3.13
N ASP A 221 30.86 4.39 -4.28
CA ASP A 221 30.02 3.23 -4.55
C ASP A 221 30.82 1.94 -4.48
N GLN A 222 32.03 1.93 -5.03
CA GLN A 222 32.91 0.77 -4.98
C GLN A 222 33.27 0.41 -3.53
N MET A 223 33.74 1.38 -2.73
CA MET A 223 34.13 1.08 -1.33
C MET A 223 32.94 0.65 -0.47
N ILE A 224 31.75 1.21 -0.70
CA ILE A 224 30.53 0.79 -0.02
C ILE A 224 30.17 -0.64 -0.46
N THR A 225 30.22 -0.93 -1.76
CA THR A 225 29.89 -2.25 -2.32
C THR A 225 30.84 -3.34 -1.81
N GLU A 226 32.15 -3.06 -1.72
CA GLU A 226 33.14 -3.97 -1.15
C GLU A 226 32.86 -4.32 0.32
N TRP A 227 32.31 -3.35 1.07
CA TRP A 227 31.86 -3.57 2.44
C TRP A 227 30.53 -4.31 2.51
N THR A 228 29.48 -3.87 1.81
CA THR A 228 28.14 -4.48 1.87
C THR A 228 28.15 -5.92 1.38
N ARG A 229 29.01 -6.27 0.42
CA ARG A 229 29.23 -7.65 -0.02
C ARG A 229 29.85 -8.56 1.05
N ARG A 230 30.19 -8.08 2.24
CA ARG A 230 30.67 -8.91 3.35
C ARG A 230 29.62 -9.16 4.42
N HIS A 231 28.47 -8.49 4.33
CA HIS A 231 27.40 -8.53 5.32
C HIS A 231 26.08 -8.92 4.66
N ASP A 232 25.18 -9.56 5.41
CA ASP A 232 23.78 -9.60 5.01
C ASP A 232 23.12 -8.24 5.23
N LYS A 233 21.97 -8.00 4.60
CA LYS A 233 21.28 -6.70 4.62
C LYS A 233 20.86 -6.24 6.03
N HIS A 234 20.50 -7.16 6.93
CA HIS A 234 20.09 -6.83 8.30
C HIS A 234 21.31 -6.52 9.17
N GLU A 235 22.39 -7.28 9.02
CA GLU A 235 23.66 -7.00 9.68
C GLU A 235 24.21 -5.64 9.24
N ALA A 236 24.20 -5.35 7.93
CA ALA A 236 24.62 -4.06 7.38
C ALA A 236 23.81 -2.89 7.96
N MET A 237 22.48 -3.00 7.94
CA MET A 237 21.58 -2.01 8.54
C MET A 237 21.89 -1.78 10.03
N ARG A 238 22.09 -2.86 10.80
CA ARG A 238 22.39 -2.78 12.23
C ARG A 238 23.73 -2.10 12.50
N LEU A 239 24.79 -2.47 11.78
CA LEU A 239 26.14 -1.93 11.98
C LEU A 239 26.20 -0.43 11.63
N VAL A 240 25.62 -0.05 10.48
CA VAL A 240 25.60 1.35 10.03
C VAL A 240 24.69 2.20 10.93
N GLY A 241 23.50 1.67 11.28
CA GLY A 241 22.58 2.33 12.20
C GLY A 241 23.17 2.56 13.60
N ALA A 242 23.89 1.57 14.15
CA ALA A 242 24.57 1.69 15.45
C ALA A 242 25.67 2.76 15.45
N ALA A 243 26.27 3.06 14.29
CA ALA A 243 27.21 4.16 14.13
C ALA A 243 26.53 5.54 14.02
N GLY A 244 25.21 5.60 14.06
CA GLY A 244 24.43 6.84 13.92
C GLY A 244 24.41 7.37 12.49
N VAL A 245 24.40 6.46 11.50
CA VAL A 245 24.19 6.76 10.08
C VAL A 245 22.87 6.12 9.63
N PRO A 246 21.93 6.87 9.01
CA PRO A 246 20.68 6.29 8.53
C PRO A 246 20.91 5.18 7.49
N ALA A 247 20.38 4.00 7.77
CA ALA A 247 20.42 2.84 6.90
C ALA A 247 19.10 2.05 6.98
N GLY A 248 18.70 1.44 5.86
CA GLY A 248 17.53 0.57 5.79
C GLY A 248 17.82 -0.64 4.90
N ALA A 249 17.55 -1.85 5.41
CA ALA A 249 17.53 -3.05 4.58
C ALA A 249 16.37 -2.96 3.58
N VAL A 250 16.59 -3.37 2.33
CA VAL A 250 15.51 -3.49 1.36
C VAL A 250 14.73 -4.78 1.67
N LEU A 251 13.48 -4.61 2.08
CA LEU A 251 12.59 -5.70 2.48
C LEU A 251 11.52 -5.87 1.42
N ASP A 252 11.27 -7.12 1.02
CA ASP A 252 10.13 -7.45 0.17
C ASP A 252 8.89 -7.85 0.99
N THR A 253 7.77 -8.10 0.30
CA THR A 253 6.52 -8.50 0.96
C THR A 253 6.68 -9.78 1.77
N GLY A 254 7.52 -10.72 1.32
CA GLY A 254 7.80 -11.95 2.05
C GLY A 254 8.54 -11.69 3.36
N ASP A 255 9.59 -10.86 3.31
CA ASP A 255 10.35 -10.42 4.49
C ASP A 255 9.43 -9.76 5.52
N LEU A 256 8.60 -8.80 5.09
CA LEU A 256 7.71 -8.04 5.97
C LEU A 256 6.63 -8.93 6.61
N LEU A 257 6.10 -9.90 5.86
CA LEU A 257 5.15 -10.87 6.39
C LEU A 257 5.82 -11.84 7.37
N ALA A 258 7.11 -12.14 7.22
CA ALA A 258 7.85 -13.04 8.10
C ALA A 258 8.39 -12.36 9.37
N GLU A 259 8.43 -11.02 9.42
CA GLU A 259 9.02 -10.24 10.50
C GLU A 259 8.31 -10.46 11.86
N PRO A 260 8.98 -11.08 12.86
CA PRO A 260 8.35 -11.39 14.14
C PRO A 260 7.83 -10.16 14.88
N SER A 261 8.58 -9.05 14.84
CA SER A 261 8.17 -7.82 15.53
C SER A 261 6.90 -7.21 14.95
N PHE A 262 6.58 -7.49 13.68
CA PHE A 262 5.33 -7.02 13.08
C PHE A 262 4.13 -7.79 13.62
N VAL A 263 4.29 -9.08 13.91
CA VAL A 263 3.25 -9.88 14.58
C VAL A 263 3.11 -9.47 16.04
N GLU A 264 4.21 -9.31 16.77
CA GLU A 264 4.21 -8.88 18.18
C GLU A 264 3.56 -7.51 18.36
N ARG A 265 3.77 -6.61 17.40
CA ARG A 265 3.15 -5.28 17.38
C ARG A 265 1.75 -5.30 16.77
N GLY A 266 1.27 -6.43 16.26
CA GLY A 266 -0.04 -6.52 15.61
C GLY A 266 -0.18 -5.70 14.33
N ILE A 267 0.95 -5.40 13.66
CA ILE A 267 0.99 -4.82 12.30
C ILE A 267 0.56 -5.86 11.27
N ILE A 268 1.00 -7.11 11.47
CA ILE A 268 0.54 -8.29 10.73
C ILE A 268 -0.25 -9.16 11.70
N GLN A 269 -1.42 -9.64 11.28
CA GLN A 269 -2.24 -10.56 12.05
C GLN A 269 -2.64 -11.78 11.20
N THR A 270 -2.93 -12.88 11.88
CA THR A 270 -3.48 -14.09 11.25
C THR A 270 -4.99 -14.09 11.37
N MET A 271 -5.66 -14.00 10.23
CA MET A 271 -7.10 -14.08 10.06
C MET A 271 -7.50 -15.50 9.64
N GLN A 272 -8.73 -15.89 9.95
CA GLN A 272 -9.32 -17.14 9.47
C GLN A 272 -10.16 -16.86 8.23
N HIS A 273 -9.79 -17.47 7.11
CA HIS A 273 -10.54 -17.43 5.86
C HIS A 273 -11.06 -18.83 5.51
N THR A 274 -12.04 -18.92 4.60
CA THR A 274 -12.47 -20.21 4.04
C THR A 274 -11.35 -20.95 3.29
N ASN A 275 -10.29 -20.22 2.90
CA ASN A 275 -9.08 -20.75 2.27
C ASN A 275 -8.06 -21.29 3.28
N GLY A 276 -8.31 -21.14 4.59
CA GLY A 276 -7.35 -21.41 5.67
C GLY A 276 -6.84 -20.13 6.32
N GLU A 277 -5.70 -20.25 7.01
CA GLU A 277 -5.06 -19.13 7.69
C GLU A 277 -4.53 -18.09 6.70
N LEU A 278 -4.86 -16.83 6.95
CA LEU A 278 -4.46 -15.69 6.15
C LEU A 278 -3.63 -14.74 7.01
N ARG A 279 -2.35 -14.54 6.68
CA ARG A 279 -1.55 -13.47 7.30
C ARG A 279 -1.70 -12.20 6.48
N MET A 280 -2.10 -11.10 7.11
CA MET A 280 -2.29 -9.82 6.40
C MET A 280 -1.97 -8.61 7.29
N PRO A 281 -1.64 -7.45 6.69
CA PRO A 281 -1.56 -6.18 7.41
C PRO A 281 -2.91 -5.80 8.02
N THR A 282 -2.88 -5.13 9.16
CA THR A 282 -4.08 -4.59 9.82
C THR A 282 -4.16 -3.07 9.68
N PHE A 283 -5.20 -2.49 10.29
CA PHE A 283 -5.35 -1.05 10.31
C PHE A 283 -4.09 -0.37 10.89
N PRO A 284 -3.46 0.57 10.18
CA PRO A 284 -2.18 1.13 10.60
C PRO A 284 -2.31 2.15 11.73
N VAL A 285 -3.53 2.66 11.97
CA VAL A 285 -3.80 3.65 13.02
C VAL A 285 -4.14 2.96 14.32
N ARG A 286 -3.54 3.42 15.41
CA ARG A 286 -3.84 2.95 16.76
C ARG A 286 -4.74 3.92 17.49
N PHE A 287 -5.65 3.37 18.28
CA PHE A 287 -6.51 4.11 19.20
C PHE A 287 -6.13 3.75 20.63
N ASP A 288 -5.78 4.76 21.42
CA ASP A 288 -5.32 4.61 22.80
C ASP A 288 -4.17 3.58 22.96
N GLY A 289 -3.32 3.48 21.94
CA GLY A 289 -2.17 2.56 21.89
C GLY A 289 -2.50 1.13 21.40
N ALA A 290 -3.76 0.80 21.17
CA ALA A 290 -4.21 -0.47 20.62
C ALA A 290 -4.44 -0.39 19.09
N PRO A 291 -4.20 -1.47 18.34
CA PRO A 291 -4.66 -1.60 16.95
C PRO A 291 -6.18 -1.45 16.82
#